data_AF-E9CTQ0-F1
#
_entry.id   AF-E9CTQ0-F1
#
_cell.length_a   1.000
_cell.length_b   1.000
_cell.length_c   1.000
_cell.angle_alpha   90.00
_cell.angle_beta   90.00
_cell.angle_gamma   90.00
#
_symmetry.space_group_name_H-M   'P 1'
#
loop_
_entity.id
_entity.type
_entity.pdbx_description
1 polymer ?
#
loop_
_entity_poly.entity_id
_entity_poly.type
_entity_poly.pdbx_seq_one_letter_code
_entity_poly.pdbx_strand_id
1 'polypeptide(L)'
;MEGRCQCSQVRFTTPLPRPLQIYICHCTECRHQSSSSYGLTAIFPQFDIPAPQADSDSPDATPPAGIGLYTRPTLSGRQLECLFCKNCGSRLMHRARGDRTLSVKAGCLIGLSKELMKDAVHIWCKEAVTEIPDGVERFEEEPDGGSLQ
;
A
#
# COMPACT_ATOMS: atom_id res chain seq x y z
N MET A 1 0.48 -13.36 3.01
CA MET A 1 0.07 -13.68 1.61
C MET A 1 1.18 -13.28 0.64
N GLU A 2 1.25 -13.90 -0.54
CA GLU A 2 2.29 -13.58 -1.53
C GLU A 2 1.98 -12.30 -2.31
N GLY A 3 3.02 -11.51 -2.55
CA GLY A 3 2.97 -10.33 -3.41
C GLY A 3 4.18 -10.22 -4.34
N ARG A 4 4.00 -9.53 -5.47
CA ARG A 4 5.07 -9.25 -6.43
C ARG A 4 4.83 -7.94 -7.18
N CYS A 5 5.90 -7.35 -7.71
CA CYS A 5 5.79 -6.28 -8.69
C CYS A 5 5.36 -6.80 -10.08
N GLN A 6 5.05 -5.90 -11.01
CA GLN A 6 4.62 -6.26 -12.37
C GLN A 6 5.65 -7.12 -13.12
N CYS A 7 6.94 -6.77 -13.06
CA CYS A 7 8.00 -7.55 -13.71
C CYS A 7 8.42 -8.81 -12.94
N SER A 8 7.78 -9.11 -11.80
CA SER A 8 8.06 -10.27 -10.94
C SER A 8 9.47 -10.35 -10.33
N GLN A 9 10.32 -9.34 -10.49
CA GLN A 9 11.66 -9.31 -9.89
C GLN A 9 11.61 -9.09 -8.37
N VAL A 10 10.68 -8.26 -7.90
CA VAL A 10 10.42 -8.08 -6.48
C VAL A 10 9.30 -9.01 -6.08
N ARG A 11 9.55 -9.87 -5.08
CA ARG A 11 8.59 -10.78 -4.47
C ARG A 11 8.67 -10.66 -2.95
N PHE A 12 7.55 -10.84 -2.27
CA PHE A 12 7.48 -10.73 -0.83
C PHE A 12 6.30 -11.52 -0.26
N THR A 13 6.38 -11.80 1.04
CA THR A 13 5.31 -12.45 1.79
C THR A 13 4.88 -11.51 2.91
N THR A 14 3.60 -11.16 2.94
CA THR A 14 3.03 -10.36 4.03
C THR A 14 2.89 -11.21 5.30
N PRO A 15 2.95 -10.61 6.50
CA PRO A 15 2.98 -11.33 7.78
C PRO A 15 1.68 -12.07 8.11
N LEU A 16 0.58 -11.75 7.44
CA LEU A 16 -0.73 -12.37 7.65
C LEU A 16 -1.29 -12.96 6.34
N PRO A 17 -2.13 -14.00 6.40
CA PRO A 17 -2.79 -14.55 5.22
C PRO A 17 -3.86 -13.62 4.64
N ARG A 18 -4.35 -12.64 5.41
CA ARG A 18 -5.32 -11.60 5.01
C ARG A 18 -4.90 -10.24 5.57
N PRO A 19 -5.21 -9.12 4.88
CA PRO A 19 -4.97 -7.79 5.44
C PRO A 19 -5.86 -7.52 6.64
N LEU A 20 -5.44 -6.59 7.49
CA LEU A 20 -6.26 -6.07 8.58
C LEU A 20 -7.45 -5.25 8.06
N GLN A 21 -7.23 -4.54 6.94
CA GLN A 21 -8.24 -3.71 6.28
C GLN A 21 -7.83 -3.49 4.82
N ILE A 22 -8.81 -3.31 3.93
CA ILE A 22 -8.60 -2.81 2.57
C ILE A 22 -9.27 -1.45 2.41
N TYR A 23 -8.56 -0.51 1.80
CA TYR A 23 -9.08 0.81 1.46
C TYR A 23 -9.06 1.03 -0.05
N ILE A 24 -10.15 1.57 -0.57
CA ILE A 24 -10.28 2.15 -1.90
C ILE A 24 -10.28 3.66 -1.73
N CYS A 25 -9.12 4.28 -1.93
CA CYS A 25 -8.96 5.72 -1.75
C CYS A 25 -9.09 6.47 -3.08
N HIS A 26 -10.04 7.40 -3.12
CA HIS A 26 -10.37 8.16 -4.32
C HIS A 26 -9.63 9.48 -4.45
N CYS A 27 -8.82 9.87 -3.46
CA CYS A 27 -8.12 11.14 -3.48
C CYS A 27 -7.15 11.23 -4.68
N THR A 28 -6.90 12.46 -5.12
CA THR A 28 -6.02 12.78 -6.25
C THR A 28 -4.62 12.16 -6.11
N GLU A 29 -4.05 12.15 -4.91
CA GLU A 29 -2.75 11.55 -4.65
C GLU A 29 -2.74 10.02 -4.86
N CYS A 30 -3.79 9.32 -4.42
CA CYS A 30 -3.93 7.88 -4.63
C CYS A 30 -4.18 7.54 -6.11
N ARG A 31 -4.88 8.41 -6.85
CA ARG A 31 -5.03 8.30 -8.31
C ARG A 31 -3.70 8.47 -9.04
N HIS A 32 -2.92 9.50 -8.70
CA HIS A 32 -1.58 9.70 -9.28
C HIS A 32 -0.66 8.50 -9.04
N GLN A 33 -0.66 7.96 -7.82
CA GLN A 33 0.20 6.81 -7.50
C GLN A 33 -0.18 5.51 -8.20
N SER A 34 -1.47 5.26 -8.34
CA SER A 34 -1.99 4.05 -8.99
C SER A 34 -2.05 4.20 -10.50
N SER A 35 -1.97 5.44 -11.02
CA SER A 35 -2.30 5.77 -12.41
C SER A 35 -3.68 5.21 -12.81
N SER A 36 -4.64 5.29 -11.88
CA SER A 36 -6.00 4.75 -12.02
C SER A 36 -7.04 5.68 -11.40
N SER A 37 -8.31 5.28 -11.45
CA SER A 37 -9.44 6.04 -10.88
C SER A 37 -9.40 6.13 -9.36
N TYR A 38 -8.68 5.22 -8.69
CA TYR A 38 -8.49 5.19 -7.24
C TYR A 38 -7.24 4.36 -6.87
N GLY A 39 -6.72 4.55 -5.66
CA GLY A 39 -5.69 3.70 -5.10
C GLY A 39 -6.29 2.59 -4.24
N LEU A 40 -5.83 1.35 -4.46
CA LEU A 40 -6.19 0.21 -3.63
C LEU A 40 -5.03 -0.16 -2.68
N THR A 41 -5.25 -0.05 -1.38
CA THR A 41 -4.26 -0.37 -0.34
C THR A 41 -4.79 -1.43 0.62
N ALA A 42 -3.89 -2.32 1.03
CA ALA A 42 -4.16 -3.38 1.99
C ALA A 42 -3.26 -3.17 3.20
N ILE A 43 -3.86 -3.05 4.39
CA ILE A 43 -3.16 -2.77 5.64
C ILE A 43 -2.65 -4.07 6.24
N PHE A 44 -1.39 -4.08 6.63
CA PHE A 44 -0.76 -5.18 7.36
C PHE A 44 0.01 -4.65 8.57
N PRO A 45 0.29 -5.51 9.58
CA PRO A 45 1.35 -5.23 10.54
C PRO A 45 2.65 -4.83 9.82
N GLN A 46 3.47 -4.00 10.46
CA GLN A 46 4.74 -3.59 9.89
C GLN A 46 5.62 -4.81 9.56
N PHE A 47 6.23 -4.79 8.37
CA PHE A 47 7.22 -5.77 7.92
C PHE A 47 8.14 -5.14 6.86
N ASP A 48 9.24 -5.81 6.55
CA ASP A 48 10.15 -5.44 5.47
C ASP A 48 9.99 -6.37 4.27
N ILE A 49 10.16 -5.85 3.05
CA ILE A 49 10.46 -6.73 1.91
C ILE A 49 11.91 -7.16 2.10
N PRO A 50 12.21 -8.47 2.24
CA PRO A 50 13.58 -8.93 2.38
C PRO A 50 14.42 -8.51 1.17
N ALA A 51 15.70 -8.20 1.39
CA ALA A 51 16.64 -8.07 0.27
C ALA A 51 16.63 -9.36 -0.55
N PRO A 52 16.69 -9.32 -1.92
CA PRO A 52 17.08 -10.51 -2.64
C PRO A 52 18.42 -10.92 -2.05
N GLN A 53 18.47 -12.17 -1.60
CA GLN A 53 19.55 -12.76 -0.83
C GLN A 53 20.90 -12.34 -1.43
N ALA A 54 21.55 -11.38 -0.79
CA ALA A 54 22.92 -10.97 -1.01
C ALA A 54 23.51 -10.80 0.37
N ASP A 55 24.60 -11.52 0.59
CA ASP A 55 25.25 -11.74 1.88
C ASP A 55 25.72 -10.41 2.47
N SER A 56 24.92 -9.78 3.34
CA SER A 56 25.46 -8.82 4.32
C SER A 56 24.52 -8.56 5.49
N ASP A 57 25.00 -8.92 6.67
CA ASP A 57 24.47 -8.57 7.99
C ASP A 57 24.76 -7.09 8.29
N SER A 58 24.05 -6.16 7.65
CA SER A 58 24.12 -4.73 8.00
C SER A 58 22.80 -4.24 8.63
N PRO A 59 22.85 -3.57 9.80
CA PRO A 59 21.68 -3.05 10.49
C PRO A 59 21.10 -1.77 9.88
N ASP A 60 21.72 -1.21 8.84
CA ASP A 60 21.15 -0.09 8.07
C ASP A 60 20.30 -0.63 6.91
N ALA A 61 18.98 -0.61 7.11
CA ALA A 61 17.96 -1.11 6.19
C ALA A 61 17.93 -0.36 4.85
N THR A 62 18.91 -0.66 3.99
CA THR A 62 18.88 -0.28 2.58
C THR A 62 17.80 -1.12 1.90
N PRO A 63 16.93 -0.53 1.05
CA PRO A 63 15.95 -1.30 0.34
C PRO A 63 16.63 -2.42 -0.47
N PRO A 64 15.99 -3.60 -0.57
CA PRO A 64 16.39 -4.70 -1.44
C PRO A 64 16.92 -4.23 -2.80
N ALA A 65 17.95 -4.88 -3.36
CA ALA A 65 18.40 -4.58 -4.72
C ALA A 65 17.20 -4.59 -5.69
N GLY A 66 17.05 -3.53 -6.48
CA GLY A 66 15.89 -3.33 -7.37
C GLY A 66 14.67 -2.64 -6.74
N ILE A 67 14.70 -2.29 -5.44
CA ILE A 67 13.68 -1.44 -4.79
C ILE A 67 14.20 -0.01 -4.65
N GLY A 68 13.37 0.94 -5.05
CA GLY A 68 13.54 2.37 -4.85
C GLY A 68 12.73 2.84 -3.67
N LEU A 69 13.25 3.86 -3.00
CA LEU A 69 12.60 4.57 -1.92
C LEU A 69 12.65 6.05 -2.25
N TYR A 70 11.51 6.72 -2.17
CA TYR A 70 11.49 8.16 -1.94
C TYR A 70 10.64 8.44 -0.71
N THR A 71 10.79 9.62 -0.14
CA THR A 71 10.06 10.03 1.05
C THR A 71 9.29 11.30 0.74
N ARG A 72 8.11 11.43 1.32
CA ARG A 72 7.31 12.66 1.26
C ARG A 72 6.63 12.94 2.59
N PRO A 73 6.27 14.20 2.88
CA PRO A 73 5.41 14.51 4.01
C PRO A 73 3.97 14.02 3.78
N THR A 74 3.32 13.66 4.87
CA THR A 74 1.86 13.45 4.98
C THR A 74 1.17 14.74 5.43
N LEU A 75 -0.16 14.79 5.37
CA LEU A 75 -0.94 15.93 5.89
C LEU A 75 -0.72 16.15 7.40
N SER A 76 -0.42 15.09 8.15
CA SER A 76 -0.08 15.14 9.57
C SER A 76 1.38 15.51 9.85
N GLY A 77 2.18 15.83 8.81
CA GLY A 77 3.58 16.22 8.93
C GLY A 77 4.57 15.07 9.10
N ARG A 78 4.10 13.82 9.12
CA ARG A 78 4.95 12.63 9.22
C ARG A 78 5.56 12.27 7.87
N GLN A 79 6.73 11.64 7.89
CA GLN A 79 7.43 11.20 6.68
C GLN A 79 6.95 9.81 6.23
N LEU A 80 6.37 9.77 5.03
CA LEU A 80 5.89 8.55 4.39
C LEU A 80 6.95 8.00 3.43
N GLU A 81 7.52 6.87 3.80
CA GLU A 81 8.39 6.08 2.93
C GLU A 81 7.57 5.41 1.86
N CYS A 82 8.02 5.56 0.62
CA CYS A 82 7.30 5.17 -0.57
C CYS A 82 8.14 4.19 -1.40
N LEU A 83 7.89 2.90 -1.24
CA LEU A 83 8.68 1.85 -1.90
C LEU A 83 8.11 1.51 -3.28
N PHE A 84 8.99 1.32 -4.25
CA PHE A 84 8.64 0.97 -5.63
C PHE A 84 9.70 0.09 -6.30
N CYS A 85 9.32 -0.66 -7.34
CA CYS A 85 10.29 -1.42 -8.13
C CYS A 85 11.03 -0.47 -9.10
N LYS A 86 12.37 -0.43 -9.05
CA LYS A 86 13.20 0.38 -9.96
C LYS A 86 13.13 -0.09 -11.41
N ASN A 87 12.78 -1.36 -11.65
CA ASN A 87 12.72 -1.94 -13.00
C ASN A 87 11.40 -1.64 -13.72
N CYS A 88 10.26 -1.80 -13.05
CA CYS A 88 8.94 -1.62 -13.68
C CYS A 88 8.10 -0.46 -13.12
N GLY A 89 8.62 0.30 -12.15
CA GLY A 89 7.92 1.45 -11.56
C GLY A 89 6.76 1.11 -10.62
N SER A 90 6.33 -0.16 -10.53
CA SER A 90 5.20 -0.55 -9.68
C SER A 90 5.42 -0.13 -8.22
N ARG A 91 4.43 0.56 -7.65
CA ARG A 91 4.39 0.89 -6.22
C ARG A 91 4.13 -0.37 -5.41
N LEU A 92 4.92 -0.58 -4.35
CA LEU A 92 4.91 -1.82 -3.58
C LEU A 92 4.21 -1.64 -2.23
N MET A 93 4.72 -0.71 -1.43
CA MET A 93 4.14 -0.39 -0.13
C MET A 93 4.50 1.01 0.31
N HIS A 94 3.78 1.51 1.30
CA HIS A 94 4.11 2.70 2.05
C HIS A 94 4.15 2.43 3.55
N ARG A 95 5.01 3.14 4.26
CA ARG A 95 5.07 3.10 5.72
C ARG A 95 5.53 4.46 6.25
N ALA A 96 5.03 4.87 7.41
CA ALA A 96 5.70 5.91 8.17
C ALA A 96 6.58 5.26 9.24
N ARG A 97 7.73 5.88 9.54
CA ARG A 97 8.62 5.35 10.59
C ARG A 97 7.93 5.47 11.95
N GLY A 98 7.96 4.38 12.73
CA GLY A 98 7.32 4.31 14.04
C GLY A 98 5.90 3.72 14.02
N ASP A 99 5.30 3.52 12.85
CA ASP A 99 3.98 2.89 12.76
C ASP A 99 4.03 1.38 12.98
N ARG A 100 2.98 0.89 13.64
CA ARG A 100 2.76 -0.54 13.87
C ARG A 100 2.22 -1.26 12.63
N THR A 101 1.70 -0.50 11.68
CA THR A 101 1.10 -1.00 10.43
C THR A 101 1.74 -0.32 9.23
N LEU A 102 1.52 -0.90 8.05
CA LEU A 102 1.92 -0.33 6.78
C LEU A 102 0.88 -0.62 5.70
N SER A 103 0.98 0.09 4.58
CA SER A 103 0.09 -0.05 3.43
C SER A 103 0.78 -0.78 2.29
N VAL A 104 0.38 -2.02 2.00
CA VAL A 104 0.76 -2.71 0.75
C VAL A 104 -0.14 -2.22 -0.38
N LYS A 105 0.42 -1.94 -1.56
CA LYS A 105 -0.38 -1.64 -2.75
C LYS A 105 -1.02 -2.93 -3.23
N ALA A 106 -2.34 -3.04 -3.05
CA ALA A 106 -3.03 -4.32 -3.12
C ALA A 106 -2.97 -4.99 -4.49
N GLY A 107 -2.77 -4.22 -5.57
CA GLY A 107 -2.51 -4.77 -6.91
C GLY A 107 -1.23 -5.62 -7.00
N CYS A 108 -0.32 -5.54 -6.03
CA CYS A 108 0.83 -6.44 -5.94
C CYS A 108 0.47 -7.81 -5.35
N LEU A 109 -0.69 -7.97 -4.70
CA LEU A 109 -1.07 -9.18 -3.99
C LEU A 109 -1.59 -10.24 -4.96
N ILE A 110 -0.98 -11.42 -4.97
CA ILE A 110 -1.37 -12.52 -5.85
C ILE A 110 -2.74 -13.09 -5.45
N GLY A 111 -3.06 -13.05 -4.16
CA GLY A 111 -4.32 -13.58 -3.60
C GLY A 111 -5.49 -12.59 -3.56
N LEU A 112 -5.41 -11.44 -4.23
CA LEU A 112 -6.51 -10.48 -4.26
C LEU A 112 -7.75 -11.10 -4.94
N SER A 113 -8.91 -11.02 -4.29
CA SER A 113 -10.13 -11.69 -4.76
C SER A 113 -11.38 -10.88 -4.41
N LYS A 114 -12.51 -11.19 -5.07
CA LYS A 114 -13.80 -10.57 -4.76
C LYS A 114 -14.20 -10.75 -3.29
N GLU A 115 -13.86 -11.88 -2.68
CA GLU A 115 -14.15 -12.15 -1.27
C GLU A 115 -13.42 -11.18 -0.34
N LEU A 116 -12.12 -10.95 -0.58
CA LEU A 116 -11.34 -9.97 0.20
C LEU A 116 -11.86 -8.54 0.02
N MET A 117 -12.44 -8.24 -1.13
CA MET A 117 -12.93 -6.90 -1.46
C MET A 117 -14.30 -6.58 -0.83
N LYS A 118 -15.01 -7.56 -0.26
CA LYS A 118 -16.33 -7.32 0.38
C LYS A 118 -16.26 -6.35 1.55
N ASP A 119 -15.18 -6.42 2.32
CA ASP A 119 -14.95 -5.59 3.49
C ASP A 119 -14.09 -4.35 3.16
N ALA A 120 -13.95 -4.00 1.86
CA ALA A 120 -13.19 -2.83 1.45
C ALA A 120 -13.96 -1.55 1.77
N VAL A 121 -13.26 -0.59 2.37
CA VAL A 121 -13.84 0.70 2.75
C VAL A 121 -13.44 1.74 1.70
N HIS A 122 -14.42 2.47 1.18
CA HIS A 122 -14.16 3.58 0.28
C HIS A 122 -13.88 4.87 1.08
N ILE A 123 -12.80 5.57 0.78
CA ILE A 123 -12.45 6.83 1.48
C ILE A 123 -12.15 7.93 0.46
N TRP A 124 -12.29 9.18 0.89
CA TRP A 124 -12.19 10.36 0.03
C TRP A 124 -13.22 10.38 -1.11
N CYS A 125 -14.43 9.90 -0.84
CA CYS A 125 -15.48 9.68 -1.85
C CYS A 125 -15.93 10.97 -2.56
N LYS A 126 -15.75 12.14 -1.95
CA LYS A 126 -16.01 13.44 -2.57
C LYS A 126 -15.16 13.70 -3.82
N GLU A 127 -14.02 13.01 -3.96
CA GLU A 127 -13.10 13.10 -5.10
C GLU A 127 -13.27 11.94 -6.09
N ALA A 128 -14.23 11.04 -5.86
CA ALA A 128 -14.45 9.90 -6.72
C ALA A 128 -14.81 10.32 -8.16
N VAL A 129 -14.20 9.66 -9.13
CA VAL A 129 -14.47 9.84 -10.57
C VAL A 129 -15.14 8.62 -11.20
N THR A 130 -15.55 7.68 -10.35
CA THR A 130 -16.29 6.46 -10.72
C THR A 130 -17.43 6.28 -9.73
N GLU A 131 -18.48 5.59 -10.15
CA GLU A 131 -19.57 5.21 -9.26
C GLU A 131 -19.04 4.34 -8.11
N ILE A 132 -19.50 4.63 -6.90
CA ILE A 132 -19.24 3.82 -5.70
C ILE A 132 -20.47 2.95 -5.49
N PRO A 133 -20.33 1.61 -5.37
CA PRO A 133 -21.47 0.73 -5.20
C PRO A 133 -22.33 1.08 -3.98
N ASP A 134 -23.63 0.86 -4.09
CA ASP A 134 -24.54 1.07 -2.96
C ASP A 134 -24.29 0.04 -1.84
N GLY A 135 -24.51 0.48 -0.60
CA GLY A 135 -24.42 -0.39 0.58
C GLY A 135 -23.00 -0.73 1.07
N VAL A 136 -21.96 -0.18 0.44
CA VAL A 136 -20.57 -0.31 0.92
C VAL A 136 -20.26 0.72 2.00
N GLU A 137 -19.35 0.38 2.91
CA GLU A 137 -18.81 1.33 3.87
C GLU A 137 -17.99 2.41 3.15
N ARG A 138 -18.32 3.68 3.40
CA ARG A 138 -17.69 4.80 2.71
C ARG A 138 -17.63 6.09 3.53
N PHE A 139 -16.59 6.88 3.27
CA PHE A 139 -16.36 8.19 3.90
C PHE A 139 -16.03 9.25 2.85
N GLU A 140 -16.56 10.46 3.02
CA GLU A 140 -16.29 11.59 2.11
C GLU A 140 -14.82 12.05 2.19
N GLU A 141 -14.15 11.82 3.33
CA GLU A 141 -12.76 12.16 3.61
C GLU A 141 -12.05 11.01 4.34
N GLU A 142 -11.07 11.31 5.18
CA GLU A 142 -10.41 10.34 6.06
C GLU A 142 -11.34 9.94 7.22
N PRO A 143 -11.43 8.65 7.61
CA PRO A 143 -12.28 8.21 8.72
C PRO A 143 -11.80 8.75 10.08
N ASP A 144 -12.73 9.00 11.00
CA ASP A 144 -12.41 9.37 12.38
C ASP A 144 -11.58 8.27 13.07
N GLY A 145 -10.43 8.65 13.64
CA GLY A 145 -9.44 7.71 14.21
C GLY A 145 -8.48 7.06 13.21
N GLY A 146 -8.35 7.65 12.02
CA GLY A 146 -7.68 7.14 10.81
C GLY A 146 -6.44 6.26 11.02
N SER A 147 -6.56 5.00 10.58
CA SER A 147 -5.48 4.01 10.45
C SER A 147 -4.43 4.33 9.37
N LEU A 148 -4.61 5.45 8.67
CA LEU A 148 -3.71 6.02 7.67
C LEU A 148 -2.94 7.23 8.19
N GLN A 149 -3.22 7.67 9.43
CA GLN A 149 -2.56 8.81 10.07
C GLN A 149 -1.10 8.55 10.25
#